data_AF-A0A9D2XBV8-F1
#
_entry.id   AF-A0A9D2XBV8-F1
#
_cell.length_a   1.000
_cell.length_b   1.000
_cell.length_c   1.000
_cell.angle_alpha   90.00
_cell.angle_beta   90.00
_cell.angle_gamma   90.00
#
_symmetry.space_group_name_H-M   'P 1'
#
loop_
_entity.id
_entity.type
_entity.pdbx_description
1 polymer ?
#
loop_
_entity_poly.entity_id
_entity_poly.type
_entity_poly.pdbx_seq_one_letter_code
_entity_poly.pdbx_strand_id
1 'polypeptide(L)'
;MVPGLCSFETFEINSFEQFCINYANEKLQQQFNSHVFKLEQEEYMKEQIPWTLIDFYDNQPCIDLIEARLGILDLLDEECKVPKGTDQNWAQKLYKQHSSSEHFQKPRMSNISFIIVHFADKVEYLCDGFLEKNRDTVYEEQINILKASQVGTRTRVWISDVISTVSDLKQLLCSMTKK
;
A
#
# COMPACT_ATOMS: atom_id res chain seq x y z
N MET A 1 15.01 12.49 12.17
CA MET A 1 13.58 12.30 11.83
C MET A 1 13.08 13.62 11.28
N VAL A 2 12.83 13.73 9.98
CA VAL A 2 12.44 15.00 9.33
C VAL A 2 10.92 15.17 9.46
N PRO A 3 10.42 16.20 10.15
CA PRO A 3 8.99 16.51 10.18
C PRO A 3 8.60 17.26 8.90
N GLY A 4 7.59 16.77 8.17
CA GLY A 4 7.02 17.51 7.03
C GLY A 4 6.75 16.74 5.74
N LEU A 5 6.89 15.41 5.73
CA LEU A 5 6.32 14.56 4.68
C LEU A 5 5.05 13.94 5.21
N CYS A 6 3.95 13.97 4.45
CA CYS A 6 2.63 13.43 4.80
C CYS A 6 2.75 12.18 5.66
N SER A 7 2.79 12.40 6.96
CA SER A 7 3.06 11.39 7.97
C SER A 7 1.84 10.51 8.00
N PHE A 8 2.05 9.18 8.00
CA PHE A 8 1.05 8.17 8.33
C PHE A 8 -0.19 8.77 9.00
N GLU A 9 -1.29 8.88 8.25
CA GLU A 9 -2.50 9.48 8.81
C GLU A 9 -3.20 8.41 9.62
N THR A 10 -3.04 8.47 10.94
CA THR A 10 -3.79 7.65 11.89
C THR A 10 -4.78 8.56 12.60
N PHE A 11 -6.06 8.43 12.27
CA PHE A 11 -7.17 9.11 12.93
C PHE A 11 -7.80 8.19 13.99
N GLU A 12 -8.73 8.75 14.79
CA GLU A 12 -9.56 7.96 15.71
C GLU A 12 -10.36 6.87 14.99
N ILE A 13 -10.70 7.09 13.71
CA ILE A 13 -11.36 6.13 12.83
C ILE A 13 -10.68 6.18 11.46
N ASN A 14 -10.03 5.09 11.04
CA ASN A 14 -9.42 4.98 9.72
C ASN A 14 -10.32 4.15 8.80
N SER A 15 -10.47 4.61 7.56
CA SER A 15 -11.33 4.01 6.53
C SER A 15 -10.49 3.62 5.30
N PHE A 16 -11.13 3.24 4.20
CA PHE A 16 -10.52 2.89 2.92
C PHE A 16 -9.52 3.94 2.41
N GLU A 17 -9.80 5.23 2.61
CA GLU A 17 -8.95 6.33 2.18
C GLU A 17 -7.60 6.31 2.89
N GLN A 18 -7.59 6.17 4.22
CA GLN A 18 -6.35 6.05 5.00
C GLN A 18 -5.60 4.77 4.66
N PHE A 19 -6.33 3.68 4.42
CA PHE A 19 -5.72 2.42 3.96
C PHE A 19 -4.96 2.63 2.64
N CYS A 20 -5.56 3.32 1.66
CA CYS A 20 -4.91 3.64 0.39
C CYS A 20 -3.69 4.57 0.56
N ILE A 21 -3.79 5.59 1.41
CA ILE A 21 -2.68 6.52 1.72
C ILE A 21 -1.51 5.75 2.36
N ASN A 22 -1.79 4.93 3.35
CA ASN A 22 -0.76 4.16 4.07
C ASN A 22 -0.15 3.08 3.18
N TYR A 23 -0.92 2.46 2.30
CA TYR A 23 -0.40 1.57 1.26
C TYR A 23 0.55 2.29 0.30
N ALA A 24 0.20 3.50 -0.15
CA ALA A 24 1.09 4.30 -1.00
C ALA A 24 2.40 4.64 -0.29
N ASN A 25 2.34 4.97 1.01
CA ASN A 25 3.53 5.19 1.85
C ASN A 25 4.39 3.92 1.97
N GLU A 26 3.77 2.73 2.07
CA GLU A 26 4.48 1.45 2.09
C GLU A 26 5.27 1.22 0.79
N LYS A 27 4.65 1.49 -0.37
CA LYS A 27 5.32 1.40 -1.68
C LYS A 27 6.44 2.43 -1.83
N LEU A 28 6.23 3.64 -1.31
CA LEU A 28 7.27 4.67 -1.27
C LEU A 28 8.48 4.23 -0.46
N GLN A 29 8.24 3.68 0.73
CA GLN A 29 9.29 3.24 1.62
C GLN A 29 10.11 2.12 0.98
N GLN A 30 9.46 1.16 0.31
CA GLN A 30 10.13 0.11 -0.46
C GLN A 30 11.03 0.70 -1.56
N GLN A 31 10.51 1.65 -2.34
CA GLN A 31 11.29 2.31 -3.41
C GLN A 31 12.44 3.16 -2.85
N PHE A 32 12.25 3.80 -1.70
CA PHE A 32 13.31 4.55 -1.01
C PHE A 32 14.42 3.61 -0.54
N ASN A 33 14.07 2.53 0.16
CA ASN A 33 15.00 1.51 0.62
C ASN A 33 15.82 0.97 -0.56
N SER A 34 15.16 0.47 -1.61
CA SER A 34 15.86 -0.08 -2.80
C SER A 34 16.80 0.93 -3.47
N HIS A 35 16.40 2.20 -3.57
CA HIS A 35 17.25 3.24 -4.17
C HIS A 35 18.46 3.58 -3.30
N VAL A 36 18.27 3.73 -1.99
CA VAL A 36 19.37 4.00 -1.04
C VAL A 36 20.38 2.85 -1.07
N PHE A 37 19.92 1.59 -1.02
CA PHE A 37 20.82 0.44 -1.11
C PHE A 37 21.64 0.42 -2.38
N LYS A 38 21.02 0.77 -3.51
CA LYS A 38 21.73 0.83 -4.79
C LYS A 38 22.82 1.91 -4.78
N LEU A 39 22.51 3.11 -4.28
CA LEU A 39 23.49 4.20 -4.19
C LEU A 39 24.64 3.88 -3.23
N GLU A 40 24.35 3.27 -2.09
CA GLU A 40 25.38 2.83 -1.15
C GLU A 40 26.26 1.77 -1.81
N GLN A 41 25.69 0.77 -2.46
CA GLN A 41 26.45 -0.25 -3.16
C GLN A 41 27.39 0.35 -4.22
N GLU A 42 26.91 1.33 -4.99
CA GLU A 42 27.71 2.04 -5.99
C GLU A 42 28.90 2.79 -5.37
N GLU A 43 28.72 3.46 -4.23
CA GLU A 43 29.81 4.19 -3.55
C GLU A 43 30.84 3.24 -2.93
N TYR A 44 30.41 2.13 -2.31
CA TYR A 44 31.32 1.11 -1.77
C TYR A 44 32.18 0.48 -2.88
N MET A 45 31.59 0.19 -4.04
CA MET A 45 32.33 -0.33 -5.20
C MET A 45 33.35 0.69 -5.73
N LYS A 46 33.00 1.97 -5.74
CA LYS A 46 33.87 3.07 -6.17
C LYS A 46 35.04 3.28 -5.21
N GLU A 47 34.82 3.17 -3.91
CA GLU A 47 35.84 3.30 -2.87
C GLU A 47 36.66 2.01 -2.64
N GLN A 48 36.35 0.92 -3.37
CA GLN A 48 36.96 -0.41 -3.21
C GLN A 48 36.82 -0.97 -1.79
N ILE A 49 35.73 -0.61 -1.11
CA ILE A 49 35.41 -1.11 0.22
C ILE A 49 34.59 -2.40 0.06
N PRO A 50 34.96 -3.50 0.75
CA PRO A 50 34.16 -4.72 0.74
C PRO A 50 32.74 -4.43 1.23
N TRP A 51 31.75 -4.70 0.38
CA TRP A 51 30.34 -4.58 0.75
C TRP A 51 30.02 -5.55 1.89
N THR A 52 29.45 -5.03 2.97
CA THR A 52 28.85 -5.84 4.03
C THR A 52 27.34 -5.66 3.95
N LEU A 53 26.59 -6.75 4.10
CA LEU A 53 25.13 -6.69 4.02
C LEU A 53 24.62 -5.82 5.17
N ILE A 54 24.05 -4.66 4.87
CA ILE A 54 23.39 -3.82 5.86
C ILE A 54 22.02 -4.43 6.12
N ASP A 55 21.74 -4.75 7.38
CA ASP A 55 20.46 -5.32 7.81
C ASP A 55 19.44 -4.18 7.92
N PHE A 56 18.42 -4.21 7.06
CA PHE A 56 17.36 -3.20 7.04
C PHE A 56 15.99 -3.85 7.15
N TYR A 57 15.02 -3.06 7.61
CA TYR A 57 13.64 -3.50 7.70
C TYR A 57 13.05 -3.67 6.29
N ASP A 58 12.91 -4.93 5.87
CA ASP A 58 12.23 -5.29 4.63
C ASP A 58 10.71 -5.23 4.83
N ASN A 59 10.07 -4.28 4.16
CA ASN A 59 8.63 -4.09 4.22
C ASN A 59 7.87 -4.84 3.11
N GLN A 60 8.56 -5.63 2.28
CA GLN A 60 7.95 -6.47 1.26
C GLN A 60 6.83 -7.38 1.80
N PRO A 61 6.96 -8.04 2.97
CA PRO A 61 5.88 -8.91 3.47
C PRO A 61 4.58 -8.16 3.78
N CYS A 62 4.67 -6.90 4.20
CA CYS A 62 3.50 -6.02 4.39
C CYS A 62 2.86 -5.63 3.06
N ILE A 63 3.68 -5.33 2.04
CA ILE A 63 3.19 -5.03 0.68
C ILE A 63 2.49 -6.24 0.10
N ASP A 64 3.07 -7.43 0.24
CA ASP A 64 2.52 -8.68 -0.26
C ASP A 64 1.19 -9.02 0.41
N LEU A 65 1.06 -8.79 1.72
CA LEU A 65 -0.22 -8.91 2.42
C LEU A 65 -1.31 -8.07 1.74
N ILE A 66 -0.97 -6.87 1.26
CA ILE A 66 -1.92 -5.92 0.67
C ILE A 66 -2.25 -6.25 -0.79
N GLU A 67 -1.25 -6.39 -1.65
CA GLU A 67 -1.41 -6.41 -3.12
C GLU A 67 -1.21 -7.77 -3.79
N ALA A 68 -0.70 -8.78 -3.07
CA ALA A 68 -0.50 -10.09 -3.67
C ALA A 68 -1.83 -10.80 -3.95
N ARG A 69 -1.76 -11.90 -4.70
CA ARG A 69 -2.92 -12.76 -4.94
C ARG A 69 -3.41 -13.34 -3.61
N LEU A 70 -4.72 -13.33 -3.38
CA LEU A 70 -5.34 -13.61 -2.08
C LEU A 70 -4.88 -12.67 -0.96
N GLY A 71 -4.37 -11.49 -1.31
CA GLY A 71 -4.11 -10.38 -0.38
C GLY A 71 -5.36 -9.55 -0.13
N ILE A 72 -5.23 -8.49 0.67
CA ILE A 72 -6.35 -7.66 1.12
C ILE A 72 -7.14 -7.07 -0.05
N LEU A 73 -6.45 -6.48 -1.04
CA LEU A 73 -7.09 -5.86 -2.20
C LEU A 73 -7.76 -6.88 -3.13
N ASP A 74 -7.10 -8.03 -3.37
CA ASP A 74 -7.64 -9.10 -4.22
C ASP A 74 -8.92 -9.69 -3.61
N LEU A 75 -8.92 -9.92 -2.29
CA LEU A 75 -10.11 -10.39 -1.56
C LEU A 75 -11.24 -9.35 -1.52
N LEU A 76 -10.89 -8.06 -1.48
CA LEU A 76 -11.86 -6.96 -1.57
C LEU A 76 -12.54 -6.94 -2.95
N ASP A 77 -11.75 -7.06 -4.01
CA ASP A 77 -12.24 -7.14 -5.39
C ASP A 77 -13.12 -8.37 -5.63
N GLU A 78 -12.76 -9.51 -5.04
CA GLU A 78 -13.59 -10.72 -5.07
C GLU A 78 -14.95 -10.49 -4.39
N GLU A 79 -14.98 -9.93 -3.17
CA GLU A 79 -16.24 -9.67 -2.47
C GLU A 79 -17.09 -8.61 -3.19
N CYS A 80 -16.47 -7.61 -3.81
CA CYS A 80 -17.18 -6.60 -4.60
C CYS A 80 -17.99 -7.24 -5.74
N LYS A 81 -17.53 -8.37 -6.31
CA LYS A 81 -18.19 -9.12 -7.39
C LYS A 81 -19.26 -10.10 -6.90
N VAL A 82 -19.28 -10.43 -5.61
CA VAL A 82 -20.28 -11.35 -5.04
C VAL A 82 -21.66 -10.67 -5.03
N PRO A 83 -22.72 -11.33 -5.55
CA PRO A 83 -24.08 -10.83 -5.40
C PRO A 83 -24.44 -10.72 -3.91
N LYS A 84 -24.73 -9.49 -3.45
CA LYS A 84 -24.95 -9.17 -2.03
C LYS A 84 -23.72 -9.36 -1.13
N GLY A 85 -22.51 -9.21 -1.67
CA GLY A 85 -21.30 -9.13 -0.85
C GLY A 85 -21.36 -7.96 0.14
N THR A 86 -20.82 -8.16 1.34
CA THR A 86 -20.85 -7.18 2.44
C THR A 86 -19.47 -7.00 3.06
N ASP A 87 -19.23 -5.84 3.68
CA ASP A 87 -17.98 -5.54 4.39
C ASP A 87 -17.68 -6.57 5.51
N GLN A 88 -18.73 -7.09 6.18
CA GLN A 88 -18.58 -8.11 7.21
C GLN A 88 -18.11 -9.44 6.64
N ASN A 89 -18.64 -9.86 5.49
CA ASN A 89 -18.19 -11.09 4.83
C ASN A 89 -16.74 -10.98 4.39
N TRP A 90 -16.37 -9.84 3.81
CA TRP A 90 -14.98 -9.54 3.45
C TRP A 90 -14.07 -9.57 4.68
N ALA A 91 -14.45 -8.93 5.78
CA ALA A 91 -13.68 -8.96 7.04
C ALA A 91 -13.44 -10.39 7.53
N GLN A 92 -14.45 -11.27 7.48
CA GLN A 92 -14.29 -12.68 7.85
C GLN A 92 -13.32 -13.43 6.92
N LYS A 93 -13.34 -13.13 5.61
CA LYS A 93 -12.36 -13.69 4.66
C LYS A 93 -10.94 -13.25 5.02
N LEU A 94 -10.73 -11.98 5.34
CA LEU A 94 -9.43 -11.46 5.77
C LEU A 94 -8.93 -12.19 7.02
N TYR A 95 -9.78 -12.31 8.06
CA TYR A 95 -9.41 -13.00 9.29
C TYR A 95 -9.02 -14.46 9.05
N LYS A 96 -9.76 -15.16 8.19
CA LYS A 96 -9.48 -16.56 7.85
C LYS A 96 -8.18 -16.71 7.06
N GLN A 97 -7.92 -15.80 6.13
CA GLN A 97 -6.77 -15.88 5.22
C GLN A 97 -5.46 -15.44 5.90
N HIS A 98 -5.51 -14.40 6.73
CA HIS A 98 -4.31 -13.69 7.19
C HIS A 98 -4.05 -13.78 8.70
N SER A 99 -4.78 -14.61 9.47
CA SER A 99 -4.59 -14.73 10.92
C SER A 99 -3.17 -15.14 11.36
N SER A 100 -2.38 -15.74 10.48
CA SER A 100 -0.99 -16.13 10.75
C SER A 100 0.06 -15.14 10.25
N SER A 101 -0.35 -14.06 9.57
CA SER A 101 0.58 -13.04 9.08
C SER A 101 1.02 -12.15 10.23
N GLU A 102 2.32 -11.89 10.35
CA GLU A 102 2.87 -10.96 11.34
C GLU A 102 2.38 -9.51 11.10
N HIS A 103 2.02 -9.20 9.85
CA HIS A 103 1.52 -7.90 9.44
C HIS A 103 0.01 -7.72 9.54
N PHE A 104 -0.74 -8.75 9.95
CA PHE A 104 -2.20 -8.69 10.05
C PHE A 104 -2.68 -9.10 11.44
N GLN A 105 -3.59 -8.30 12.02
CA GLN A 105 -4.19 -8.63 13.31
C GLN A 105 -5.70 -8.42 13.29
N LYS A 106 -6.42 -9.32 13.98
CA LYS A 106 -7.83 -9.16 14.28
C LYS A 106 -7.99 -8.46 15.64
N PRO A 107 -8.71 -7.33 15.72
CA PRO A 107 -9.07 -6.70 16.99
C PRO A 107 -9.85 -7.67 17.90
N ARG A 108 -9.58 -7.66 19.21
CA ARG A 108 -10.23 -8.58 20.17
C ARG A 108 -11.72 -8.28 20.38
N MET A 109 -12.11 -7.01 20.31
CA MET A 109 -13.46 -6.54 20.67
C MET A 109 -14.29 -6.08 19.47
N SER A 110 -13.73 -6.13 18.25
CA SER A 110 -14.40 -5.73 17.01
C SER A 110 -14.37 -6.86 15.99
N ASN A 111 -15.49 -7.05 15.31
CA ASN A 111 -15.62 -7.93 14.15
C ASN A 111 -15.86 -7.14 12.85
N ILE A 112 -15.69 -5.82 12.91
CA ILE A 112 -15.95 -4.88 11.82
C ILE A 112 -14.70 -4.06 11.47
N SER A 113 -13.53 -4.43 11.98
CA SER A 113 -12.26 -3.75 11.70
C SER A 113 -11.10 -4.75 11.60
N PHE A 114 -10.02 -4.35 10.95
CA PHE A 114 -8.78 -5.13 10.86
C PHE A 114 -7.58 -4.22 11.11
N ILE A 115 -6.46 -4.80 11.53
CA ILE A 115 -5.23 -4.07 11.83
C ILE A 115 -4.14 -4.52 10.86
N ILE A 116 -3.43 -3.56 10.28
CA ILE A 116 -2.19 -3.80 9.54
C ILE A 116 -1.02 -3.25 10.35
N VAL A 117 0.04 -4.04 10.48
CA VAL A 117 1.32 -3.62 11.05
C VAL A 117 2.19 -3.09 9.91
N HIS A 118 2.13 -1.79 9.67
CA HIS A 118 2.94 -1.10 8.68
C HIS A 118 4.38 -0.87 9.18
N PHE A 119 5.27 -0.40 8.29
CA PHE A 119 6.63 -0.05 8.70
C PHE A 119 6.67 1.06 9.76
N ALA A 120 5.69 1.98 9.76
CA ALA A 120 5.67 3.14 10.64
C ALA A 120 4.90 2.89 11.95
N ASP A 121 3.72 2.27 11.86
CA ASP A 121 2.87 1.98 13.03
C ASP A 121 1.81 0.89 12.73
N LYS A 122 1.11 0.44 13.77
CA LYS A 122 -0.08 -0.40 13.67
C LYS A 122 -1.31 0.46 13.49
N VAL A 123 -2.04 0.25 12.40
CA VAL A 123 -3.25 1.02 12.08
C VAL A 123 -4.46 0.11 12.03
N GLU A 124 -5.49 0.46 12.79
CA GLU A 124 -6.80 -0.19 12.75
C GLU A 124 -7.70 0.51 11.72
N TYR A 125 -8.27 -0.26 10.81
CA TYR A 125 -9.18 0.19 9.75
C TYR A 125 -10.57 -0.39 9.98
N LEU A 126 -11.59 0.47 9.94
CA LEU A 126 -12.99 0.08 9.99
C LEU A 126 -13.43 -0.41 8.61
N CYS A 127 -13.96 -1.63 8.52
CA CYS A 127 -14.36 -2.23 7.24
C CYS A 127 -15.57 -1.54 6.59
N ASP A 128 -16.34 -0.77 7.34
CA ASP A 128 -17.58 -0.14 6.88
C ASP A 128 -17.33 0.74 5.63
N GLY A 129 -18.08 0.47 4.57
CA GLY A 129 -18.01 1.24 3.32
C GLY A 129 -16.82 0.90 2.43
N PHE A 130 -15.98 -0.09 2.76
CA PHE A 130 -14.85 -0.49 1.90
C PHE A 130 -15.34 -1.01 0.54
N LEU A 131 -16.37 -1.87 0.50
CA LEU A 131 -16.89 -2.42 -0.75
C LEU A 131 -17.52 -1.32 -1.63
N GLU A 132 -18.28 -0.41 -1.04
CA GLU A 132 -18.91 0.70 -1.76
C GLU A 132 -17.84 1.61 -2.38
N LYS A 133 -16.88 2.07 -1.57
CA LYS A 133 -15.79 2.95 -2.03
C LYS A 133 -14.92 2.28 -3.08
N ASN A 134 -14.65 0.98 -2.96
CA ASN A 134 -13.90 0.25 -3.98
C ASN A 134 -14.71 0.15 -5.30
N ARG A 135 -16.02 -0.09 -5.23
CA ARG A 135 -16.90 -0.12 -6.43
C ARG A 135 -17.01 1.23 -7.12
N ASP A 136 -17.14 2.31 -6.36
CA ASP A 136 -17.21 3.68 -6.89
C ASP A 136 -15.92 4.06 -7.62
N THR A 137 -14.79 3.57 -7.11
CA THR A 137 -13.47 3.75 -7.73
C THR A 137 -13.31 2.89 -9.00
N VAL A 138 -14.04 1.78 -9.14
CA VAL A 138 -13.89 0.80 -10.24
C VAL A 138 -14.94 0.97 -11.35
N TYR A 139 -15.69 2.08 -11.40
CA TYR A 139 -16.68 2.29 -12.47
C TYR A 139 -16.05 2.17 -13.87
N GLU A 140 -16.51 1.15 -14.61
CA GLU A 140 -15.94 0.62 -15.85
C GLU A 140 -15.85 1.62 -17.01
N GLU A 141 -16.57 2.74 -16.92
CA GLU A 141 -16.57 3.79 -17.94
C GLU A 141 -15.22 4.52 -18.03
N GLN A 142 -14.53 4.71 -16.90
CA GLN A 142 -13.16 5.26 -16.89
C GLN A 142 -12.15 4.24 -17.44
N ILE A 143 -12.34 2.95 -17.14
CA ILE A 143 -11.51 1.85 -17.63
C ILE A 143 -11.64 1.70 -19.16
N ASN A 144 -12.83 1.89 -19.73
CA ASN A 144 -13.06 1.80 -21.17
C ASN A 144 -12.45 2.98 -21.94
N ILE A 145 -12.43 4.18 -21.37
CA ILE A 145 -11.72 5.34 -21.94
C ILE A 145 -10.20 5.10 -21.91
N LEU A 146 -9.66 4.54 -20.82
CA LEU A 146 -8.25 4.17 -20.70
C LEU A 146 -7.85 3.02 -21.64
N LYS A 147 -8.74 2.04 -21.87
CA LYS A 147 -8.53 0.95 -22.85
C LYS A 147 -8.59 1.43 -24.30
N ALA A 148 -9.30 2.53 -24.59
CA ALA A 148 -9.35 3.14 -25.91
C ALA A 148 -8.10 3.98 -26.23
N SER A 149 -7.35 4.40 -25.20
CA SER A 149 -6.00 4.94 -25.36
C SER A 149 -5.03 3.80 -25.70
N GLN A 150 -4.31 3.88 -26.82
CA GLN A 150 -3.41 2.84 -27.32
C GLN A 150 -2.10 2.70 -26.51
N VAL A 151 -2.18 2.67 -25.18
CA VAL A 151 -1.04 2.35 -24.33
C VAL A 151 -1.23 0.93 -23.82
N GLY A 152 -0.51 -0.01 -24.44
CA GLY A 152 -0.54 -1.43 -24.10
C GLY A 152 0.01 -1.73 -22.72
N THR A 153 -0.77 -1.46 -21.67
CA THR A 153 -0.50 -1.95 -20.31
C THR A 153 -1.79 -2.45 -19.66
N ARG A 154 -1.69 -3.68 -19.12
CA ARG A 154 -2.76 -4.40 -18.42
C ARG A 154 -3.17 -3.57 -17.20
N THR A 155 -4.39 -3.05 -17.22
CA THR A 155 -4.91 -1.97 -16.36
C THR A 155 -4.75 -2.27 -14.85
N ARG A 156 -3.78 -1.59 -14.20
CA ARG A 156 -3.73 -1.25 -12.76
C ARG A 156 -3.56 0.27 -12.63
N VAL A 157 -4.51 1.04 -13.17
CA VAL A 157 -4.34 2.49 -13.40
C VAL A 157 -4.30 3.28 -12.08
N TRP A 158 -5.06 2.86 -11.07
CA TRP A 158 -5.18 3.59 -9.81
C TRP A 158 -3.91 3.64 -8.96
N ILE A 159 -3.20 2.51 -8.86
CA ILE A 159 -1.93 2.45 -8.12
C ILE A 159 -0.83 3.20 -8.90
N SER A 160 -0.85 3.17 -10.23
CA SER A 160 0.10 3.93 -11.07
C SER A 160 -0.04 5.43 -10.86
N ASP A 161 -1.26 5.96 -10.81
CA ASP A 161 -1.49 7.40 -10.70
C ASP A 161 -1.16 7.92 -9.28
N VAL A 162 -1.48 7.12 -8.25
CA VAL A 162 -1.02 7.40 -6.87
C VAL A 162 0.51 7.28 -6.78
N ILE A 163 1.13 6.24 -7.32
CA ILE A 163 2.60 6.09 -7.37
C ILE A 163 3.26 7.20 -8.19
N SER A 164 2.64 7.67 -9.27
CA SER A 164 3.13 8.78 -10.10
C SER A 164 3.09 10.08 -9.30
N THR A 165 1.93 10.42 -8.73
CA THR A 165 1.75 11.61 -7.90
C THR A 165 2.75 11.64 -6.74
N VAL A 166 3.00 10.46 -6.17
CA VAL A 166 3.91 10.29 -5.04
C VAL A 166 5.39 10.25 -5.48
N SER A 167 5.71 9.76 -6.68
CA SER A 167 7.03 9.90 -7.30
C SER A 167 7.33 11.35 -7.68
N ASP A 168 6.33 12.10 -8.14
CA ASP A 168 6.42 13.53 -8.45
C ASP A 168 6.70 14.33 -7.17
N LEU A 169 6.01 14.00 -6.06
CA LEU A 169 6.32 14.55 -4.74
C LEU A 169 7.76 14.25 -4.30
N LYS A 170 8.27 13.03 -4.56
CA LYS A 170 9.66 12.65 -4.25
C LYS A 170 10.68 13.40 -5.12
N GLN A 171 10.42 13.64 -6.40
CA GLN A 171 11.27 14.49 -7.24
C GLN A 171 11.26 15.93 -6.74
N LEU A 172 10.10 16.45 -6.34
CA LEU A 172 9.98 17.78 -5.75
C LEU A 172 10.83 17.90 -4.48
N LEU A 173 10.76 16.92 -3.57
CA LEU A 173 11.55 16.89 -2.33
C LEU A 173 13.05 16.78 -2.59
N CYS A 174 13.46 15.91 -3.53
CA CYS A 174 14.86 15.75 -3.92
C CYS A 174 15.44 17.04 -4.53
N SER A 175 14.59 17.83 -5.21
CA SER A 175 14.96 19.16 -5.71
C SER A 175 15.09 20.21 -4.59
N MET A 176 14.32 20.07 -3.50
CA MET A 176 14.34 20.99 -2.36
C MET A 176 15.50 20.72 -1.39
N THR A 177 16.02 19.49 -1.31
CA THR A 177 17.18 19.12 -0.48
C THR A 177 18.54 19.33 -1.15
N LYS A 178 18.58 19.83 -2.39
CA LYS A 178 19.81 20.19 -3.12
C LYS A 178 20.14 21.70 -3.05
N LYS A 179 19.66 22.41 -2.04
CA LYS A 179 20.07 23.78 -1.71
C LYS A 179 20.73 23.86 -0.34
#